data_AF-A0AAN4YQ02-F1
#
_entry.id   AF-A0AAN4YQ02-F1
#
_cell.length_a   1.000
_cell.length_b   1.000
_cell.length_c   1.000
_cell.angle_alpha   90.00
_cell.angle_beta   90.00
_cell.angle_gamma   90.00
#
_symmetry.space_group_name_H-M   'P 1'
#
loop_
_entity.id
_entity.type
_entity.pdbx_description
1 polymer ?
#
loop_
_entity_poly.entity_id
_entity_poly.type
_entity_poly.pdbx_seq_one_letter_code
_entity_poly.pdbx_strand_id
1 'polypeptide(L)'
;MQSLFVYDLEGKLRQKQSQGAQALPYEFRALEAVLISVTAGLEEEFNGVREPVVRVLRALEEDIDRDKLRHLLIYSKKLGSFEQKARLVRDAIDDLLEADDDLAAMYLTERAEGVQRQEHDHQEVEMLLESYHKVCDEIVQESGNLVTGIRNTEEVYVVALLIFKFPLRRLADFRLV
;
A
#
# COMPACT_ATOMS: atom_id res chain seq x y z
N MET A 1 14.34 -1.02 -14.74
CA MET A 1 13.71 -1.55 -13.52
C MET A 1 14.07 -3.01 -13.25
N GLN A 2 14.01 -3.93 -14.23
CA GLN A 2 14.36 -5.35 -14.00
C GLN A 2 15.80 -5.58 -13.47
N SER A 3 16.76 -4.70 -13.79
CA SER A 3 18.17 -4.90 -13.41
C SER A 3 18.49 -4.62 -11.94
N LEU A 4 17.72 -3.79 -11.23
CA LEU A 4 17.97 -3.42 -9.83
C LEU A 4 17.53 -4.53 -8.87
N PHE A 5 16.33 -5.07 -9.09
CA PHE A 5 15.83 -6.22 -8.35
C PHE A 5 16.78 -7.43 -8.48
N VAL A 6 17.25 -7.73 -9.70
CA VAL A 6 18.17 -8.84 -9.94
C VAL A 6 19.51 -8.62 -9.25
N TYR A 7 20.02 -7.38 -9.19
CA TYR A 7 21.28 -7.07 -8.50
C TYR A 7 21.15 -7.18 -6.97
N ASP A 8 20.06 -6.68 -6.40
CA ASP A 8 19.79 -6.79 -4.96
C ASP A 8 19.52 -8.24 -4.56
N LEU A 9 18.79 -8.98 -5.40
CA LEU A 9 18.55 -10.41 -5.22
C LEU A 9 19.86 -11.19 -5.31
N GLU A 10 20.71 -10.93 -6.32
CA GLU A 10 22.02 -11.59 -6.45
C GLU A 10 22.93 -11.27 -5.26
N GLY A 11 22.91 -10.02 -4.76
CA GLY A 11 23.64 -9.61 -3.55
C GLY A 11 23.19 -10.36 -2.30
N LYS A 12 21.88 -10.41 -2.04
CA LYS A 12 21.28 -11.12 -0.90
C LYS A 12 21.47 -12.64 -0.98
N LEU A 13 21.46 -13.21 -2.19
CA LEU A 13 21.65 -14.65 -2.40
C LEU A 13 23.13 -15.07 -2.40
N ARG A 14 24.07 -14.24 -2.89
CA ARG A 14 25.51 -14.56 -2.92
C ARG A 14 26.20 -14.35 -1.59
N GLN A 15 25.70 -13.45 -0.75
CA GLN A 15 26.26 -13.24 0.58
C GLN A 15 25.89 -14.43 1.46
N LYS A 16 26.77 -15.45 1.51
CA LYS A 16 26.87 -16.32 2.69
C LYS A 16 27.13 -15.40 3.88
N GLN A 17 26.06 -15.03 4.58
CA GLN A 17 26.14 -14.05 5.64
C GLN A 17 27.16 -14.52 6.68
N SER A 18 28.02 -13.59 7.05
CA SER A 18 29.07 -13.70 8.06
C SER A 18 28.58 -14.44 9.31
N GLN A 19 29.36 -15.44 9.70
CA GLN A 19 29.36 -16.19 10.96
C GLN A 19 28.59 -15.46 12.10
N GLY A 20 27.34 -15.85 12.38
CA GLY A 20 26.66 -15.39 13.61
C GLY A 20 25.13 -15.45 13.62
N ALA A 21 24.45 -15.18 12.51
CA ALA A 21 23.00 -15.33 12.41
C ALA A 21 22.64 -16.72 11.88
N GLN A 22 21.71 -17.42 12.53
CA GLN A 22 21.11 -18.65 11.99
C GLN A 22 20.70 -18.38 10.54
N ALA A 23 21.34 -19.09 9.62
CA ALA A 23 21.22 -18.79 8.20
C ALA A 23 19.85 -19.29 7.72
N LEU A 24 18.91 -18.37 7.45
CA LEU A 24 17.62 -18.69 6.83
C LEU A 24 17.84 -19.59 5.60
N PRO A 25 17.02 -20.62 5.38
CA PRO A 25 17.02 -21.43 4.16
C PRO A 25 16.94 -20.59 2.89
N TYR A 26 17.41 -21.13 1.77
CA TYR A 26 17.49 -20.40 0.49
C TYR A 26 16.11 -19.91 0.03
N GLU A 27 15.10 -20.77 0.17
CA GLU A 27 13.69 -20.52 -0.13
C GLU A 27 13.16 -19.29 0.62
N PHE A 28 13.48 -19.14 1.90
CA PHE A 28 13.00 -18.02 2.70
C PHE A 28 13.77 -16.73 2.39
N ARG A 29 15.05 -16.80 2.02
CA ARG A 29 15.77 -15.62 1.51
C ARG A 29 15.22 -15.13 0.18
N ALA A 30 14.87 -16.07 -0.70
CA ALA A 30 14.26 -15.72 -1.98
C ALA A 30 12.89 -15.08 -1.77
N LEU A 31 12.06 -15.66 -0.90
CA LEU A 31 10.76 -15.10 -0.51
C LEU A 31 10.90 -13.72 0.12
N GLU A 32 11.79 -13.57 1.11
CA GLU A 32 12.05 -12.29 1.77
C GLU A 32 12.49 -11.21 0.78
N ALA A 33 13.38 -11.55 -0.16
CA ALA A 33 13.82 -10.60 -1.18
C ALA A 33 12.67 -10.15 -2.10
N VAL A 34 11.75 -11.05 -2.45
CA VAL A 34 10.53 -10.72 -3.21
C VAL A 34 9.63 -9.81 -2.39
N LEU A 35 9.36 -10.16 -1.13
CA LEU A 35 8.51 -9.37 -0.24
C LEU A 35 9.06 -7.96 -0.02
N ILE A 36 10.37 -7.81 0.22
CA ILE A 36 11.03 -6.50 0.31
C ILE A 36 10.84 -5.67 -0.96
N SER A 37 10.97 -6.30 -2.13
CA SER A 37 10.78 -5.58 -3.39
C SER A 37 9.33 -5.13 -3.58
N VAL A 38 8.37 -5.96 -3.15
CA VAL A 38 6.94 -5.64 -3.25
C VAL A 38 6.57 -4.53 -2.29
N THR A 39 6.95 -4.61 -1.02
CA THR A 39 6.65 -3.58 -0.01
C THR A 39 7.33 -2.26 -0.32
N ALA A 40 8.60 -2.27 -0.74
CA ALA A 40 9.28 -1.05 -1.18
C ALA A 40 8.59 -0.41 -2.39
N GLY A 41 8.10 -1.21 -3.34
CA GLY A 41 7.32 -0.72 -4.47
C GLY A 41 5.98 -0.10 -4.06
N LEU A 42 5.29 -0.69 -3.08
CA LEU A 42 4.05 -0.14 -2.53
C LEU A 42 4.31 1.19 -1.79
N GLU A 43 5.38 1.28 -1.01
CA GLU A 43 5.78 2.51 -0.31
C GLU A 43 6.13 3.64 -1.29
N GLU A 44 6.92 3.35 -2.33
CA GLU A 44 7.28 4.33 -3.35
C GLU A 44 6.04 4.85 -4.08
N GLU A 45 5.15 3.95 -4.50
CA GLU A 45 3.91 4.30 -5.18
C GLU A 45 2.99 5.13 -4.27
N PHE A 46 2.86 4.75 -2.98
CA PHE A 46 2.08 5.49 -2.00
C PHE A 46 2.61 6.90 -1.80
N ASN A 47 3.92 7.05 -1.56
CA ASN A 47 4.57 8.33 -1.35
C ASN A 47 4.45 9.24 -2.58
N GLY A 48 4.52 8.66 -3.79
CA GLY A 48 4.31 9.37 -5.06
C GLY A 48 2.91 9.99 -5.21
N VAL A 49 1.88 9.45 -4.54
CA VAL A 49 0.51 10.00 -4.56
C VAL A 49 0.23 10.85 -3.32
N ARG A 50 0.70 10.44 -2.14
CA ARG A 50 0.46 11.10 -0.85
C ARG A 50 0.93 12.54 -0.83
N GLU A 51 2.17 12.78 -1.24
CA GLU A 51 2.76 14.12 -1.21
C GLU A 51 1.97 15.15 -2.04
N PRO A 52 1.66 14.88 -3.33
CA PRO A 52 0.81 15.77 -4.12
C PRO A 52 -0.55 16.03 -3.49
N VAL A 53 -1.22 15.00 -2.93
CA VAL A 53 -2.51 15.16 -2.27
C VAL A 53 -2.42 16.15 -1.12
N VAL A 54 -1.47 15.95 -0.19
CA VAL A 54 -1.31 16.82 0.97
C VAL A 54 -1.01 18.26 0.55
N ARG A 55 -0.20 18.45 -0.50
CA ARG A 55 0.07 19.79 -1.07
C ARG A 55 -1.20 20.45 -1.62
N VAL A 56 -2.02 19.72 -2.37
CA VAL A 56 -3.27 20.25 -2.93
C VAL A 56 -4.29 20.55 -1.84
N LEU A 57 -4.41 19.70 -0.82
CA LEU A 57 -5.30 19.94 0.32
C LEU A 57 -4.94 21.24 1.05
N ARG A 58 -3.66 21.48 1.36
CA ARG A 58 -3.20 22.76 1.94
C ARG A 58 -3.48 23.96 1.03
N ALA A 59 -3.24 23.82 -0.27
CA ALA A 59 -3.50 24.89 -1.21
C ALA A 59 -5.00 25.22 -1.37
N LEU A 60 -5.89 24.25 -1.08
CA LEU A 60 -7.34 24.45 -1.04
C LEU A 60 -7.81 25.12 0.25
N GLU A 61 -7.11 24.92 1.36
CA GLU A 61 -7.36 25.65 2.63
C GLU A 61 -7.08 27.16 2.47
N GLU A 62 -6.08 27.53 1.69
CA GLU A 62 -5.72 28.93 1.42
C GLU A 62 -6.65 29.62 0.41
N ASP A 63 -6.95 28.96 -0.71
CA ASP A 63 -7.80 29.52 -1.76
C ASP A 63 -8.51 28.43 -2.57
N ILE A 64 -9.82 28.58 -2.68
CA ILE A 64 -10.70 27.60 -3.33
C ILE A 64 -10.68 27.83 -4.84
N ASP A 65 -10.02 26.91 -5.54
CA ASP A 65 -9.89 26.95 -6.99
C ASP A 65 -10.45 25.67 -7.64
N ARG A 66 -11.14 25.83 -8.78
CA ARG A 66 -11.82 24.73 -9.49
C ARG A 66 -10.84 23.73 -10.10
N ASP A 67 -9.68 24.18 -10.56
CA ASP A 67 -8.64 23.31 -11.09
C ASP A 67 -7.97 22.50 -9.97
N LYS A 68 -7.80 23.08 -8.77
CA LYS A 68 -7.33 22.35 -7.58
C LYS A 68 -8.29 21.22 -7.18
N LEU A 69 -9.61 21.47 -7.17
CA LEU A 69 -10.63 20.44 -6.93
C LEU A 69 -10.59 19.34 -8.00
N ARG A 70 -10.40 19.70 -9.28
CA ARG A 70 -10.24 18.70 -10.36
C ARG A 70 -8.99 17.84 -10.14
N HIS A 71 -7.87 18.42 -9.72
CA HIS A 71 -6.66 17.66 -9.41
C HIS A 71 -6.87 16.72 -8.23
N LEU A 72 -7.57 17.17 -7.19
CA LEU A 72 -7.90 16.34 -6.02
C LEU A 72 -8.71 15.09 -6.42
N LEU A 73 -9.71 15.23 -7.30
CA LEU A 73 -10.48 14.11 -7.84
C LEU A 73 -9.61 13.11 -8.63
N ILE A 74 -8.62 13.60 -9.40
CA ILE A 74 -7.69 12.74 -10.13
C ILE A 74 -6.82 11.95 -9.15
N TYR A 75 -6.32 12.61 -8.10
CA TYR A 75 -5.54 11.92 -7.06
C TYR A 75 -6.39 10.95 -6.26
N SER A 76 -7.65 11.28 -5.94
CA SER A 76 -8.61 10.38 -5.28
C SER A 76 -8.78 9.08 -6.05
N LYS A 77 -8.94 9.14 -7.38
CA LYS A 77 -9.02 7.96 -8.24
C LYS A 77 -7.73 7.14 -8.24
N LYS A 78 -6.58 7.79 -8.38
CA LYS A 78 -5.27 7.12 -8.33
C LYS A 78 -5.03 6.43 -7.00
N LEU A 79 -5.33 7.12 -5.90
CA LEU A 79 -5.18 6.61 -4.54
C LEU A 79 -6.14 5.44 -4.29
N GLY A 80 -7.37 5.48 -4.79
CA GLY A 80 -8.30 4.35 -4.71
C GLY A 80 -7.82 3.12 -5.49
N SER A 81 -7.24 3.30 -6.68
CA SER A 81 -6.63 2.18 -7.41
C SER A 81 -5.41 1.61 -6.69
N PHE A 82 -4.58 2.47 -6.09
CA PHE A 82 -3.46 2.05 -5.26
C PHE A 82 -3.92 1.28 -4.02
N GLU A 83 -4.92 1.79 -3.28
CA GLU A 83 -5.48 1.13 -2.09
C GLU A 83 -5.97 -0.27 -2.42
N GLN A 84 -6.72 -0.43 -3.53
CA GLN A 84 -7.17 -1.74 -3.99
C GLN A 84 -6.01 -2.69 -4.30
N LYS A 85 -4.96 -2.20 -4.96
CA LYS A 85 -3.77 -2.99 -5.27
C LYS A 85 -3.05 -3.43 -3.99
N ALA A 86 -2.82 -2.52 -3.04
CA ALA A 86 -2.18 -2.83 -1.77
C ALA A 86 -3.01 -3.83 -0.95
N ARG A 87 -4.35 -3.69 -0.99
CA ARG A 87 -5.28 -4.64 -0.35
C ARG A 87 -5.15 -6.04 -0.94
N LEU A 88 -5.12 -6.17 -2.27
CA LEU A 88 -4.92 -7.49 -2.91
C LEU A 88 -3.59 -8.14 -2.54
N VAL A 89 -2.52 -7.37 -2.38
CA VAL A 89 -1.23 -7.90 -1.93
C VAL A 89 -1.31 -8.38 -0.49
N ARG A 90 -1.90 -7.58 0.40
CA ARG A 90 -2.12 -7.95 1.81
C ARG A 90 -2.97 -9.22 1.91
N ASP A 91 -4.11 -9.25 1.23
CA ASP A 91 -5.06 -10.37 1.27
C ASP A 91 -4.40 -11.66 0.74
N ALA A 92 -3.53 -11.58 -0.28
CA ALA A 92 -2.79 -12.74 -0.75
C ALA A 92 -1.77 -13.28 0.28
N ILE A 93 -1.24 -12.43 1.17
CA ILE A 93 -0.38 -12.86 2.27
C ILE A 93 -1.23 -13.47 3.40
N ASP A 94 -2.40 -12.88 3.68
CA ASP A 94 -3.37 -13.37 4.67
C ASP A 94 -3.89 -14.78 4.29
N ASP A 95 -4.31 -14.95 3.02
CA ASP A 95 -4.74 -16.24 2.47
C ASP A 95 -3.65 -17.32 2.61
N LEU A 96 -2.37 -16.95 2.49
CA LEU A 96 -1.24 -17.86 2.67
C LEU A 96 -0.99 -18.19 4.15
N LEU A 97 -1.19 -17.23 5.05
CA LEU A 97 -1.06 -17.43 6.49
C LEU A 97 -2.17 -18.31 7.06
N GLU A 98 -3.37 -18.31 6.46
CA GLU A 98 -4.48 -19.18 6.87
C GLU A 98 -4.30 -20.66 6.45
N ALA A 99 -3.33 -20.95 5.58
CA ALA A 99 -3.12 -22.27 5.00
C ALA A 99 -1.86 -22.97 5.56
N ASP A 100 -1.98 -23.55 6.77
CA ASP A 100 -0.90 -24.27 7.47
C ASP A 100 -0.19 -25.32 6.58
N ASP A 101 -0.95 -26.05 5.75
CA ASP A 101 -0.44 -27.04 4.80
C ASP A 101 0.51 -26.40 3.77
N ASP A 102 0.14 -25.23 3.25
CA ASP A 102 0.93 -24.48 2.28
C ASP A 102 2.18 -23.90 2.95
N LEU A 103 2.07 -23.38 4.17
CA LEU A 103 3.21 -22.90 4.96
C LEU A 103 4.22 -24.03 5.22
N ALA A 104 3.76 -25.21 5.64
CA ALA A 104 4.63 -26.38 5.81
C ALA A 104 5.25 -26.83 4.48
N ALA A 105 4.51 -26.71 3.37
CA ALA A 105 4.99 -27.06 2.04
C ALA A 105 6.09 -26.11 1.50
N MET A 106 6.28 -24.93 2.09
CA MET A 106 7.31 -23.95 1.69
C MET A 106 8.74 -24.34 2.11
N TYR A 107 8.91 -25.34 2.98
CA TYR A 107 10.24 -25.85 3.37
C TYR A 107 10.83 -26.75 2.26
N LEU A 108 11.21 -26.12 1.15
CA LEU A 108 11.60 -26.81 -0.09
C LEU A 108 12.89 -27.63 0.06
N THR A 109 13.87 -27.16 0.84
CA THR A 109 15.14 -27.86 1.07
C THR A 109 14.89 -29.18 1.80
N GLU A 110 14.10 -29.15 2.87
CA GLU A 110 13.76 -30.34 3.66
C GLU A 110 12.87 -31.32 2.87
N ARG A 111 11.91 -30.80 2.09
CA ARG A 111 11.09 -31.61 1.19
C ARG A 111 11.93 -32.32 0.12
N ALA A 112 12.95 -31.66 -0.41
CA ALA A 112 13.88 -32.25 -1.37
C ALA A 112 14.71 -33.39 -0.73
N GLU A 113 14.96 -33.32 0.57
CA GLU A 113 15.62 -34.36 1.36
C GLU A 113 14.67 -35.47 1.83
N GLY A 114 13.37 -35.37 1.51
CA GLY A 114 12.34 -36.35 1.86
C GLY A 114 11.82 -36.21 3.30
N VAL A 115 12.15 -35.12 3.98
CA VAL A 115 11.62 -34.81 5.30
C VAL A 115 10.21 -34.22 5.14
N GLN A 116 9.23 -34.85 5.77
CA GLN A 116 7.88 -34.30 5.89
C GLN A 116 7.74 -33.65 7.27
N ARG A 117 7.62 -32.33 7.27
CA ARG A 117 7.24 -31.58 8.48
C ARG A 117 5.78 -31.82 8.81
N GLN A 118 5.46 -31.72 10.10
CA GLN A 118 4.08 -31.68 10.55
C GLN A 118 3.50 -30.29 10.22
N GLU A 119 2.19 -30.24 10.03
CA GLU A 119 1.45 -29.01 9.66
C GLU A 119 1.59 -27.88 10.69
N HIS A 120 2.20 -28.08 11.86
CA HIS A 120 2.41 -27.03 12.87
C HIS A 120 3.87 -26.55 12.98
N ASP A 121 4.78 -27.08 12.15
CA ASP A 121 6.21 -26.74 12.17
C ASP A 121 6.55 -25.71 11.09
N HIS A 122 5.80 -24.59 11.08
CA HIS A 122 5.94 -23.47 10.14
C HIS A 122 6.21 -22.11 10.79
N GLN A 123 6.56 -22.08 12.08
CA GLN A 123 6.74 -20.85 12.86
C GLN A 123 7.68 -19.83 12.18
N GLU A 124 8.76 -20.28 11.54
CA GLU A 124 9.74 -19.37 10.93
C GLU A 124 9.17 -18.62 9.71
N VAL A 125 8.48 -19.33 8.81
CA VAL A 125 7.88 -18.71 7.62
C VAL A 125 6.64 -17.89 7.97
N GLU A 126 5.86 -18.33 8.96
CA GLU A 126 4.72 -17.60 9.50
C GLU A 126 5.15 -16.24 10.07
N MET A 127 6.14 -16.20 10.97
CA MET A 127 6.67 -14.93 11.51
C MET A 127 7.19 -13.98 10.43
N LEU A 128 7.81 -14.53 9.37
CA LEU A 128 8.29 -13.74 8.24
C LEU A 128 7.11 -13.10 7.50
N LEU A 129 6.10 -13.90 7.14
CA LEU A 129 4.93 -13.45 6.41
C LEU A 129 4.07 -12.48 7.22
N GLU A 130 3.87 -12.73 8.52
CA GLU A 130 3.15 -11.83 9.43
C GLU A 130 3.77 -10.43 9.48
N SER A 131 5.11 -10.36 9.48
CA SER A 131 5.84 -9.08 9.46
C SER A 131 5.53 -8.28 8.19
N TYR A 132 5.58 -8.91 7.02
CA TYR A 132 5.29 -8.24 5.75
C TYR A 132 3.79 -7.98 5.54
N HIS A 133 2.92 -8.86 6.05
CA HIS A 133 1.48 -8.64 6.11
C HIS A 133 1.16 -7.36 6.87
N LYS A 134 1.78 -7.18 8.05
CA LYS A 134 1.61 -5.98 8.88
C LYS A 134 2.03 -4.71 8.15
N VAL A 135 3.18 -4.72 7.47
CA VAL A 135 3.62 -3.58 6.65
C VAL A 135 2.60 -3.25 5.55
N CYS A 136 2.08 -4.27 4.85
CA CYS A 136 1.06 -4.06 3.83
C CYS A 136 -0.25 -3.52 4.42
N ASP A 137 -0.67 -4.01 5.59
CA ASP A 137 -1.88 -3.54 6.26
C ASP A 137 -1.75 -2.08 6.71
N GLU A 138 -0.59 -1.68 7.25
CA GLU A 138 -0.31 -0.28 7.59
C GLU A 138 -0.44 0.64 6.35
N ILE A 139 0.10 0.22 5.20
CA ILE A 139 -0.03 0.96 3.93
C ILE A 139 -1.51 1.07 3.48
N VAL A 140 -2.28 -0.01 3.59
CA VAL A 140 -3.72 -0.02 3.26
C VAL A 140 -4.50 0.91 4.18
N GLN A 141 -4.20 0.91 5.48
CA GLN A 141 -4.83 1.82 6.44
C GLN A 141 -4.49 3.29 6.18
N GLU A 142 -3.20 3.61 5.98
CA GLU A 142 -2.77 4.99 5.68
C GLU A 142 -3.41 5.52 4.38
N SER A 143 -3.47 4.69 3.35
CA SER A 143 -4.10 5.07 2.08
C SER A 143 -5.61 5.27 2.21
N GLY A 144 -6.32 4.39 2.91
CA GLY A 144 -7.76 4.54 3.18
C GLY A 144 -8.09 5.79 3.99
N ASN A 145 -7.25 6.14 4.97
CA ASN A 145 -7.37 7.38 5.73
C ASN A 145 -7.24 8.61 4.82
N LEU A 146 -6.30 8.59 3.88
CA LEU A 146 -6.09 9.69 2.95
C LEU A 146 -7.23 9.81 1.91
N VAL A 147 -7.78 8.70 1.42
CA VAL A 147 -8.98 8.68 0.56
C VAL A 147 -10.16 9.34 1.27
N THR A 148 -10.38 8.96 2.54
CA THR A 148 -11.46 9.51 3.36
C THR A 148 -11.24 11.00 3.62
N GLY A 149 -10.01 11.42 3.91
CA GLY A 149 -9.63 12.82 4.06
C GLY A 149 -9.95 13.64 2.82
N ILE A 150 -9.57 13.16 1.63
CA ILE A 150 -9.90 13.81 0.35
C ILE A 150 -11.42 13.99 0.19
N ARG A 151 -12.20 12.93 0.40
CA ARG A 151 -13.67 12.97 0.23
C ARG A 151 -14.32 13.99 1.16
N ASN A 152 -13.93 14.00 2.43
CA ASN A 152 -14.45 14.96 3.41
C ASN A 152 -14.16 16.40 2.98
N THR A 153 -12.95 16.65 2.50
CA THR A 153 -12.56 17.97 2.00
C THR A 153 -13.36 18.37 0.76
N GLU A 154 -13.57 17.47 -0.20
CA GLU A 154 -14.42 17.72 -1.37
C GLU A 154 -15.86 18.07 -0.97
N GLU A 155 -16.46 17.31 -0.05
CA GLU A 155 -17.82 17.54 0.42
C GLU A 155 -18.00 18.92 1.08
N VAL A 156 -17.07 19.30 1.98
CA VAL A 156 -17.09 20.61 2.64
C VAL A 156 -17.05 21.75 1.62
N TYR A 157 -16.17 21.64 0.60
CA TYR A 157 -16.06 22.70 -0.42
C TYR A 157 -17.25 22.76 -1.37
N VAL A 158 -17.85 21.62 -1.73
CA VAL A 158 -19.09 21.58 -2.52
C VAL A 158 -20.21 22.28 -1.77
N VAL A 159 -20.37 22.00 -0.48
CA VAL A 159 -21.38 22.65 0.38
C VAL A 159 -21.11 24.15 0.48
N ALA A 160 -19.87 24.56 0.75
CA ALA A 160 -19.50 25.98 0.81
C ALA A 160 -19.83 26.71 -0.50
N LEU A 161 -19.48 26.13 -1.66
CA LEU A 161 -19.76 26.72 -2.96
C LEU A 161 -21.27 26.86 -3.21
N LEU A 162 -22.07 25.88 -2.79
CA LEU A 162 -23.53 25.97 -2.87
C LEU A 162 -24.07 27.10 -1.99
N ILE A 163 -23.59 27.21 -0.74
CA ILE A 163 -23.99 28.27 0.20
C ILE A 163 -23.63 29.64 -0.34
N PHE A 164 -22.44 29.85 -0.90
CA PHE A 164 -22.05 31.15 -1.47
C PHE A 164 -22.79 31.49 -2.77
N LYS A 165 -23.12 30.50 -3.60
CA LYS A 165 -23.88 30.72 -4.84
C LYS A 165 -25.39 30.87 -4.63
N PHE A 166 -25.95 30.33 -3.55
CA PHE A 166 -27.39 30.40 -3.25
C PHE A 166 -27.94 31.83 -3.06
N PRO A 167 -27.32 32.74 -2.27
CA PRO A 167 -27.82 34.09 -2.08
C PRO A 167 -27.64 34.97 -3.33
N LEU A 168 -26.59 34.72 -4.12
CA LEU A 168 -26.32 35.49 -5.35
C LEU A 168 -27.34 35.24 -6.47
N ARG A 169 -27.86 34.01 -6.61
CA ARG A 169 -28.95 33.73 -7.56
C ARG A 169 -30.25 34.42 -7.16
N ARG A 170 -30.60 34.41 -5.87
CA ARG A 170 -31.82 35.06 -5.36
C ARG A 170 -31.79 36.59 -5.49
N LEU A 171 -30.61 37.20 -5.40
CA LEU A 171 -30.41 38.64 -5.58
C LEU A 171 -30.40 39.08 -7.06
N ALA A 172 -29.97 38.21 -7.98
CA ALA A 172 -30.02 38.50 -9.41
C ALA A 172 -31.46 38.46 -9.95
N ASP A 173 -32.29 37.53 -9.47
CA ASP A 173 -33.70 37.42 -9.86
C ASP A 173 -34.56 38.58 -9.32
N PHE A 174 -34.16 39.21 -8.21
CA PHE A 174 -34.88 40.34 -7.61
C PHE A 174 -34.56 41.71 -8.25
N ARG A 175 -33.58 41.77 -9.15
CA ARG A 175 -33.13 43.01 -9.81
C ARG A 175 -33.69 43.21 -11.23
N LEU A 176 -34.57 42.32 -11.67
CA LEU A 176 -35.16 42.29 -13.02
C LEU A 176 -36.69 42.53 -13.03
N VAL A 177 -37.25 43.05 -11.93
CA VAL A 177 -38.66 43.51 -11.84
C VAL A 177 -38.68 44.98 -11.44
#